data_AF-B1T560-F1
#
_entry.id   AF-B1T560-F1
#
_cell.length_a   1.000
_cell.length_b   1.000
_cell.length_c   1.000
_cell.angle_alpha   90.00
_cell.angle_beta   90.00
_cell.angle_gamma   90.00
#
_symmetry.space_group_name_H-M   'P 1'
#
loop_
_entity.id
_entity.type
_entity.pdbx_description
1 polymer ?
#
loop_
_entity_poly.entity_id
_entity_poly.type
_entity_poly.pdbx_seq_one_letter_code
_entity_poly.pdbx_strand_id
1 'polypeptide(L)'
;MPKIGLAAGNTVVLLSSSVFVWLAERAVRAGQRPRAVAALAVALVLGVAFALVQLHEWRDHPYGPTVHLYGSLYFTITGFHLAHVVAGLVILALLAGWTAAGFFSGERRVALTVGGFYWHFVDIVWLFIFTALYVSPYWLRRPG
;
A
#
# COMPACT_ATOMS: atom_id res chain seq x y z
N MET A 1 19.82 7.74 9.27
CA MET A 1 19.27 8.01 7.92
C MET A 1 18.30 6.90 7.58
N PRO A 2 17.18 7.20 6.92
CA PRO A 2 16.23 6.18 6.47
C PRO A 2 16.94 5.15 5.60
N LYS A 3 16.69 3.86 5.86
CA LYS A 3 17.37 2.75 5.17
C LYS A 3 16.73 2.57 3.79
N ILE A 4 17.31 3.15 2.73
CA ILE A 4 16.75 3.09 1.36
C ILE A 4 16.45 1.66 0.94
N GLY A 5 17.29 0.68 1.30
CA GLY A 5 17.09 -0.72 0.90
C GLY A 5 15.77 -1.31 1.41
N LEU A 6 15.37 -1.01 2.66
CA LEU A 6 14.10 -1.48 3.22
C LEU A 6 12.93 -0.74 2.58
N ALA A 7 13.02 0.58 2.43
CA ALA A 7 11.95 1.39 1.84
C ALA A 7 11.73 1.10 0.34
N ALA A 8 12.80 0.82 -0.41
CA ALA A 8 12.71 0.41 -1.82
C ALA A 8 12.06 -0.98 -1.97
N GLY A 9 12.46 -1.94 -1.13
CA GLY A 9 11.81 -3.25 -1.08
C GLY A 9 10.33 -3.13 -0.72
N ASN A 10 9.99 -2.24 0.22
CA ASN A 10 8.61 -1.99 0.63
C ASN A 10 7.77 -1.40 -0.52
N THR A 11 8.35 -0.49 -1.30
CA THR A 11 7.71 0.06 -2.50
C THR A 11 7.45 -1.02 -3.56
N VAL A 12 8.38 -1.94 -3.78
CA VAL A 12 8.17 -3.07 -4.72
C VAL A 12 7.03 -3.98 -4.23
N VAL A 13 6.98 -4.28 -2.93
CA VAL A 13 5.91 -5.08 -2.31
C VAL A 13 4.56 -4.41 -2.53
N LEU A 14 4.46 -3.10 -2.30
CA LEU A 14 3.23 -2.34 -2.46
C LEU A 14 2.76 -2.31 -3.92
N LEU A 15 3.66 -1.97 -4.86
CA LEU A 15 3.34 -1.97 -6.29
C LEU A 15 2.95 -3.35 -6.81
N SER A 16 3.59 -4.41 -6.29
CA SER A 16 3.24 -5.79 -6.62
C SER A 16 1.81 -6.11 -6.16
N SER A 17 1.40 -5.62 -4.99
CA SER A 17 0.02 -5.77 -4.49
C SER A 17 -1.01 -5.18 -5.47
N SER A 18 -0.74 -3.99 -6.01
CA SER A 18 -1.57 -3.37 -7.06
C SER A 18 -1.77 -4.27 -8.28
N VAL A 19 -0.71 -4.95 -8.74
CA VAL A 19 -0.81 -5.88 -9.88
C VAL A 19 -1.76 -7.03 -9.55
N PHE A 20 -1.72 -7.56 -8.32
CA PHE A 20 -2.64 -8.60 -7.89
C PHE A 20 -4.09 -8.12 -7.79
N VAL A 21 -4.35 -6.88 -7.38
CA VAL A 21 -5.70 -6.29 -7.42
C VAL A 21 -6.22 -6.22 -8.86
N TRP A 22 -5.39 -5.77 -9.81
CA TRP A 22 -5.77 -5.76 -11.23
C TRP A 22 -6.03 -7.17 -11.79
N LEU A 23 -5.20 -8.15 -11.40
CA LEU A 23 -5.40 -9.57 -11.77
C LEU A 23 -6.70 -10.11 -11.19
N ALA A 24 -7.05 -9.73 -9.96
CA ALA A 24 -8.31 -10.12 -9.34
C ALA A 24 -9.52 -9.62 -10.14
N GLU A 25 -9.51 -8.35 -10.54
CA GLU A 25 -10.57 -7.81 -11.39
C GLU A 25 -10.68 -8.56 -12.72
N ARG A 26 -9.54 -8.87 -13.36
CA ARG A 26 -9.52 -9.62 -14.61
C ARG A 26 -10.07 -11.04 -14.42
N ALA A 27 -9.75 -11.69 -13.31
CA ALA A 27 -10.28 -13.01 -12.98
C ALA A 27 -11.79 -12.97 -12.71
N VAL A 28 -12.31 -11.96 -12.00
CA VAL A 28 -13.75 -11.74 -11.86
C VAL A 28 -14.40 -11.49 -13.22
N ARG A 29 -13.75 -10.73 -14.11
CA ARG A 29 -14.23 -10.49 -15.48
C ARG A 29 -14.36 -11.78 -16.28
N ALA A 30 -13.38 -12.67 -16.16
CA ALA A 30 -13.36 -13.97 -16.80
C ALA A 30 -14.23 -15.05 -16.11
N GLY A 31 -14.98 -14.71 -15.05
CA GLY A 31 -15.78 -15.67 -14.28
C GLY A 31 -14.96 -16.63 -13.42
N GLN A 32 -13.64 -16.40 -13.29
CA GLN A 32 -12.71 -17.27 -12.56
C GLN A 32 -12.62 -16.85 -11.08
N ARG A 33 -13.72 -17.04 -10.35
CA ARG A 33 -13.84 -16.71 -8.91
C ARG A 33 -12.67 -17.19 -8.03
N PRO A 34 -12.21 -18.46 -8.07
CA PRO A 34 -11.14 -18.90 -7.17
C PRO A 34 -9.83 -18.15 -7.42
N ARG A 35 -9.51 -17.82 -8.68
CA ARG A 35 -8.33 -17.02 -9.02
C ARG A 35 -8.46 -15.57 -8.56
N ALA A 36 -9.66 -15.00 -8.61
CA ALA A 36 -9.91 -13.65 -8.09
C ALA A 36 -9.71 -13.57 -6.58
N VAL A 37 -10.25 -14.54 -5.83
CA VAL A 37 -10.07 -14.61 -4.37
C VAL A 37 -8.59 -14.79 -4.02
N ALA A 38 -7.89 -15.70 -4.71
CA ALA A 38 -6.45 -15.91 -4.48
C ALA A 38 -5.63 -14.63 -4.74
N ALA A 39 -5.93 -13.92 -5.83
CA ALA A 39 -5.24 -12.67 -6.15
C ALA A 39 -5.51 -11.57 -5.09
N LEU A 40 -6.75 -11.40 -4.63
CA LEU A 40 -7.06 -10.45 -3.55
C LEU A 40 -6.40 -10.83 -2.23
N ALA A 41 -6.32 -12.13 -1.91
CA ALA A 41 -5.63 -12.60 -0.71
C ALA A 41 -4.13 -12.30 -0.76
N VAL A 42 -3.49 -12.49 -1.92
CA VAL A 42 -2.07 -12.12 -2.11
C VAL A 42 -1.88 -10.61 -1.96
N ALA A 43 -2.74 -9.80 -2.59
CA ALA A 43 -2.69 -8.34 -2.44
C ALA A 43 -2.83 -7.90 -0.96
N LEU A 44 -3.74 -8.52 -0.22
CA LEU A 44 -3.94 -8.25 1.21
C LEU A 44 -2.69 -8.60 2.03
N VAL A 45 -2.08 -9.77 1.81
CA VAL A 45 -0.86 -10.19 2.50
C VAL A 45 0.30 -9.23 2.23
N LEU A 46 0.48 -8.83 0.97
CA LEU A 46 1.53 -7.87 0.59
C LEU A 46 1.30 -6.50 1.25
N GLY A 47 0.04 -6.02 1.30
CA GLY A 47 -0.29 -4.76 1.98
C GLY A 47 -0.09 -4.82 3.50
N VAL A 48 -0.39 -5.96 4.14
CA VAL A 48 -0.09 -6.18 5.57
C VAL A 48 1.42 -6.19 5.81
N ALA A 49 2.19 -6.88 4.96
CA ALA A 49 3.63 -6.88 5.04
C ALA A 49 4.19 -5.45 4.93
N PHE A 50 3.63 -4.63 4.04
CA PHE A 50 3.99 -3.23 3.91
C PHE A 50 3.77 -2.43 5.20
N ALA A 51 2.59 -2.57 5.82
CA ALA A 51 2.26 -1.89 7.06
C ALA A 51 3.18 -2.31 8.22
N LEU A 52 3.55 -3.60 8.29
CA LEU A 52 4.47 -4.12 9.30
C LEU A 52 5.89 -3.58 9.12
N VAL A 53 6.39 -3.54 7.89
CA VAL A 53 7.70 -2.95 7.58
C VAL A 53 7.72 -1.47 7.94
N GLN A 54 6.65 -0.72 7.62
CA GLN A 54 6.53 0.69 7.99
C GLN A 54 6.56 0.92 9.51
N LEU A 55 5.86 0.06 10.27
CA LEU A 55 5.85 0.14 11.73
C LEU A 55 7.21 -0.24 12.33
N HIS A 56 7.91 -1.21 11.74
CA HIS A 56 9.26 -1.56 12.15
C HIS A 56 10.23 -0.39 11.92
N GLU A 57 10.12 0.30 10.78
CA GLU A 57 10.94 1.48 10.47
C GLU A 57 10.70 2.64 11.43
N TRP A 58 9.47 2.82 11.92
CA TRP A 58 9.16 3.81 12.95
C TRP A 58 9.83 3.50 14.29
N ARG A 59 9.94 2.22 14.68
CA ARG A 59 10.60 1.80 15.93
C ARG A 59 12.12 1.96 15.88
N ASP A 60 12.70 1.74 14.71
CA ASP A 60 14.15 1.82 14.47
C ASP A 60 14.65 3.27 14.25
N HIS A 61 13.77 4.27 14.20
CA HIS A 61 14.17 5.66 13.96
C HIS A 61 14.77 6.32 15.21
N PRO A 62 15.96 6.96 15.10
CA PRO A 62 16.65 7.57 16.25
C PRO A 62 16.06 8.92 16.68
N TYR A 63 14.95 9.36 16.09
CA TYR A 63 14.28 10.63 16.39
C TYR A 63 12.77 10.40 16.57
N GLY A 64 12.20 10.99 17.62
CA GLY A 64 10.77 10.96 17.87
C GLY A 64 10.00 12.07 17.13
N PRO A 65 8.66 12.01 17.13
CA PRO A 65 7.80 12.95 16.39
C PRO A 65 7.86 14.40 16.92
N THR A 66 8.40 14.63 18.11
CA THR A 66 8.42 15.95 18.78
C THR A 66 9.80 16.61 18.81
N VAL A 67 10.85 15.93 18.34
CA VAL A 67 12.24 16.34 18.62
C VAL A 67 12.79 17.30 17.56
N HIS A 68 12.40 17.14 16.30
CA HIS A 68 12.86 17.97 15.17
C HIS A 68 11.75 18.17 14.14
N LEU A 69 11.70 19.34 13.49
CA LEU A 69 10.70 19.69 12.46
C LEU A 69 10.58 18.63 11.35
N TYR A 70 11.71 18.11 10.88
CA TYR A 70 11.74 17.04 9.88
C TYR A 70 11.06 15.75 10.40
N GLY A 71 11.32 15.37 11.66
CA GLY A 71 10.70 14.21 12.29
C GLY A 71 9.18 14.39 12.42
N SER A 72 8.73 15.55 12.88
CA SER A 72 7.29 15.85 12.98
C SER A 72 6.58 15.74 11.63
N LEU A 73 7.15 16.31 10.57
CA LEU A 73 6.60 16.21 9.20
C LEU A 73 6.62 14.77 8.68
N TYR A 74 7.73 14.05 8.88
CA TYR A 74 7.88 12.65 8.48
C TYR A 74 6.81 11.76 9.11
N PHE A 75 6.64 11.79 10.44
CA PHE A 75 5.66 10.96 11.14
C PHE A 75 4.22 11.36 10.80
N THR A 76 3.95 12.65 10.59
CA THR A 76 2.60 13.11 10.21
C THR A 76 2.22 12.61 8.82
N ILE A 77 3.09 12.81 7.82
CA ILE A 77 2.84 12.40 6.43
C ILE A 77 2.77 10.88 6.32
N THR A 78 3.77 10.16 6.85
CA THR A 78 3.81 8.69 6.78
C THR A 78 2.72 8.06 7.63
N GLY A 79 2.33 8.67 8.75
CA GLY A 79 1.27 8.16 9.62
C GLY A 79 -0.13 8.33 9.03
N PHE A 80 -0.40 9.48 8.42
CA PHE A 80 -1.66 9.68 7.69
C PHE A 80 -1.78 8.72 6.50
N HIS A 81 -0.68 8.49 5.79
CA HIS A 81 -0.63 7.50 4.72
C HIS A 81 -0.85 6.07 5.25
N LEU A 82 -0.22 5.68 6.36
CA LEU A 82 -0.43 4.37 6.99
C LEU A 82 -1.90 4.17 7.40
N ALA A 83 -2.58 5.21 7.88
CA ALA A 83 -4.01 5.14 8.16
C ALA A 83 -4.84 4.84 6.90
N HIS A 84 -4.49 5.42 5.74
CA HIS A 84 -5.13 5.11 4.46
C HIS A 84 -4.84 3.69 3.99
N VAL A 85 -3.61 3.19 4.19
CA VAL A 85 -3.25 1.80 3.90
C VAL A 85 -4.12 0.84 4.71
N VAL A 86 -4.29 1.10 6.02
CA VAL A 86 -5.15 0.27 6.88
C VAL A 86 -6.61 0.28 6.41
N ALA A 87 -7.15 1.46 6.05
CA ALA A 87 -8.49 1.54 5.47
C ALA A 87 -8.59 0.74 4.15
N GLY A 88 -7.57 0.82 3.31
CA GLY A 88 -7.46 0.03 2.07
C GLY A 88 -7.42 -1.48 2.34
N LEU A 89 -6.71 -1.93 3.38
CA LEU A 89 -6.65 -3.34 3.75
C LEU A 89 -8.02 -3.86 4.19
N VAL A 90 -8.78 -3.07 4.95
CA VAL A 90 -10.16 -3.41 5.32
C VAL A 90 -11.03 -3.53 4.06
N ILE A 91 -10.94 -2.57 3.13
CA ILE A 91 -11.67 -2.61 1.87
C ILE A 91 -11.31 -3.88 1.07
N LEU A 92 -10.01 -4.18 0.90
CA LEU A 92 -9.56 -5.39 0.20
C LEU A 92 -10.04 -6.68 0.86
N ALA A 93 -10.03 -6.76 2.19
CA ALA A 93 -10.54 -7.90 2.93
C ALA A 93 -12.04 -8.11 2.70
N LEU A 94 -12.83 -7.03 2.72
CA LEU A 94 -14.27 -7.09 2.41
C LEU A 94 -14.52 -7.53 0.96
N LEU A 95 -13.75 -6.99 0.01
CA LEU A 95 -13.84 -7.39 -1.40
C LEU A 95 -13.47 -8.86 -1.59
N ALA A 96 -12.43 -9.36 -0.92
CA ALA A 96 -12.04 -10.77 -0.95
C ALA A 96 -13.17 -11.66 -0.41
N GLY A 97 -13.77 -11.28 0.72
CA GLY A 97 -14.91 -12.00 1.32
C GLY A 97 -16.14 -12.01 0.42
N TRP A 98 -16.53 -10.87 -0.15
CA TRP A 98 -17.65 -10.80 -1.09
C TRP A 98 -17.38 -11.55 -2.39
N THR A 99 -16.13 -11.56 -2.87
CA THR A 99 -15.74 -12.37 -4.03
C THR A 99 -15.86 -13.86 -3.74
N ALA A 100 -15.43 -14.30 -2.56
CA ALA A 100 -15.54 -15.69 -2.12
C ALA A 100 -17.01 -16.13 -1.94
N ALA A 101 -17.87 -15.26 -1.41
CA ALA A 101 -19.31 -15.50 -1.31
C ALA A 101 -20.04 -15.48 -2.65
N GLY A 102 -19.35 -15.21 -3.77
CA GLY A 102 -19.93 -15.18 -5.11
C GLY A 102 -20.82 -13.95 -5.37
N PHE A 103 -20.71 -12.91 -4.55
CA PHE A 103 -21.57 -11.73 -4.56
C PHE A 103 -21.47 -10.88 -5.84
N PHE A 104 -20.33 -10.99 -6.55
CA PHE A 104 -20.07 -10.24 -7.78
C PHE A 104 -20.65 -10.95 -9.02
N SER A 105 -21.78 -10.44 -9.52
CA SER A 105 -22.30 -10.64 -10.89
C SER A 105 -21.98 -9.41 -11.77
N GLY A 106 -22.26 -9.48 -13.08
CA GLY A 106 -21.82 -8.50 -14.10
C GLY A 106 -21.97 -7.01 -13.73
N GLU A 107 -23.06 -6.61 -13.07
CA GLU A 107 -23.31 -5.22 -12.63
C GLU A 107 -22.72 -4.87 -11.25
N ARG A 108 -22.50 -5.86 -10.37
CA ARG A 108 -21.95 -5.63 -9.02
C ARG A 108 -20.44 -5.48 -8.97
N ARG A 109 -19.74 -5.58 -10.12
CA ARG A 109 -18.28 -5.40 -10.22
C ARG A 109 -17.81 -3.99 -9.90
N VAL A 110 -18.71 -3.00 -9.92
CA VAL A 110 -18.39 -1.60 -9.62
C VAL A 110 -17.69 -1.47 -8.26
N ALA A 111 -18.16 -2.18 -7.22
CA ALA A 111 -17.52 -2.10 -5.91
C ALA A 111 -16.08 -2.64 -5.90
N LEU A 112 -15.81 -3.70 -6.66
CA LEU A 112 -14.45 -4.23 -6.84
C LEU A 112 -13.55 -3.22 -7.55
N THR A 113 -14.05 -2.59 -8.61
CA THR A 113 -13.31 -1.57 -9.37
C THR A 113 -13.05 -0.30 -8.57
N VAL A 114 -14.05 0.20 -7.85
CA VAL A 114 -13.91 1.38 -6.97
C VAL A 114 -12.93 1.09 -5.84
N GLY A 115 -13.02 -0.08 -5.21
CA GLY A 115 -12.06 -0.47 -4.16
C GLY A 115 -10.66 -0.72 -4.71
N GLY A 116 -10.54 -1.24 -5.93
CA GLY A 116 -9.27 -1.34 -6.65
C GLY A 116 -8.64 0.03 -6.89
N PHE A 117 -9.43 1.01 -7.36
CA PHE A 117 -8.96 2.39 -7.51
C PHE A 117 -8.53 3.04 -6.20
N TYR A 118 -9.21 2.74 -5.09
CA TYR A 118 -8.77 3.20 -3.77
C TYR A 118 -7.38 2.64 -3.43
N TRP A 119 -7.15 1.35 -3.66
CA TRP A 119 -5.84 0.74 -3.42
C TRP A 119 -4.74 1.35 -4.32
N HIS A 120 -5.02 1.51 -5.61
CA HIS A 120 -4.11 2.17 -6.55
C HIS A 120 -3.79 3.62 -6.16
N PHE A 121 -4.77 4.36 -5.64
CA PHE A 121 -4.55 5.71 -5.13
C PHE A 121 -3.57 5.73 -3.96
N VAL A 122 -3.71 4.81 -3.01
CA VAL A 122 -2.78 4.67 -1.88
C VAL A 122 -1.36 4.43 -2.40
N ASP A 123 -1.16 3.53 -3.36
CA ASP A 123 0.16 3.25 -3.94
C ASP A 123 0.79 4.48 -4.61
N ILE A 124 0.00 5.26 -5.35
CA ILE A 124 0.48 6.49 -6.00
C ILE A 124 0.94 7.51 -4.96
N VAL A 125 0.15 7.71 -3.89
CA VAL A 125 0.53 8.61 -2.80
C VAL A 125 1.83 8.15 -2.14
N TRP A 126 2.02 6.84 -1.95
CA TRP A 126 3.27 6.30 -1.43
C TRP A 126 4.48 6.63 -2.30
N LEU A 127 4.37 6.54 -3.63
CA LEU A 127 5.46 6.90 -4.53
C LEU A 127 5.89 8.37 -4.38
N PHE A 128 4.93 9.28 -4.19
CA PHE A 128 5.24 10.69 -3.91
C PHE A 128 5.95 10.85 -2.55
N ILE A 129 5.49 10.15 -1.52
CA ILE A 129 6.10 10.18 -0.18
C ILE A 129 7.51 9.60 -0.21
N PHE A 130 7.70 8.43 -0.84
CA PHE A 130 9.00 7.79 -0.99
C PHE A 130 9.99 8.71 -1.72
N THR A 131 9.56 9.33 -2.82
CA THR A 131 10.41 10.26 -3.57
C THR A 131 10.76 11.50 -2.73
N ALA A 132 9.77 12.10 -2.06
CA ALA A 132 9.96 13.32 -1.29
C ALA A 132 10.78 13.12 -0.01
N LEU A 133 10.52 12.07 0.76
CA LEU A 133 11.11 11.86 2.09
C LEU A 133 12.32 10.92 2.09
N TYR A 134 12.43 10.01 1.13
CA TYR A 134 13.53 9.03 1.09
C TYR A 134 14.53 9.30 -0.03
N VAL A 135 14.13 9.81 -1.19
CA VAL A 135 15.04 10.05 -2.32
C VAL A 135 15.61 11.47 -2.32
N SER A 136 14.79 12.49 -2.06
CA SER A 136 15.24 13.89 -2.09
C SER A 136 16.42 14.21 -1.15
N PRO A 137 16.55 13.65 0.07
CA PRO A 137 17.69 13.95 0.95
C PRO A 137 19.02 13.40 0.42
N TYR A 138 18.98 12.35 -0.41
CA TYR A 138 20.18 11.80 -1.06
C TYR A 138 20.56 12.62 -2.30
N TRP A 139 19.58 13.16 -3.03
CA TRP A 139 19.82 14.04 -4.18
C TRP A 139 20.33 15.43 -3.79
N LEU A 140 19.84 15.97 -2.67
CA LEU A 140 20.22 17.30 -2.18
C LEU A 140 21.55 17.31 -1.41
N ARG A 141 22.13 16.14 -1.12
CA ARG A 141 23.52 16.05 -0.65
C ARG A 141 24.47 16.29 -1.82
N ARG A 142 24.78 17.57 -2.05
CA ARG A 142 25.98 17.93 -2.81
C ARG A 142 27.20 17.36 -2.07
N PRO A 143 28.13 16.66 -2.75
CA PRO A 143 29.43 16.36 -2.17
C PRO A 143 30.12 17.71 -1.93
N GLY A 144 30.19 18.11 -0.66
CA GLY A 144 31.04 19.18 -0.17
C GLY A 144 32.27 18.57 0.46
#